data_AF-A0A917N0T4-F1
#
_entry.id   AF-A0A917N0T4-F1
#
_cell.length_a   1.000
_cell.length_b   1.000
_cell.length_c   1.000
_cell.angle_alpha   90.00
_cell.angle_beta   90.00
_cell.angle_gamma   90.00
#
_symmetry.space_group_name_H-M   'P 1'
#
loop_
_entity.id
_entity.type
_entity.pdbx_description
1 polymer ?
#
loop_
_entity_poly.entity_id
_entity_poly.type
_entity_poly.pdbx_seq_one_letter_code
_entity_poly.pdbx_strand_id
1 'polypeptide(L)'
;MDEHSDIFSYPLLIEEDRLPALTTVLPQIAKVWHKNIWSFYRFLKGVRSDYITIDNFLDLMFTLESFYDNNTSTEIMKLVSSVIVAESKADVKKIQELLTYCFRIRNEVAHGGTNYRLYDYVPKKQNELQDKLLIIKLYWGLKNLNIQLIYYGILNFK
;
A
#
# COMPACT_ATOMS: atom_id res chain seq x y z
N MET A 1 14.67 -22.66 -23.67
CA MET A 1 15.79 -22.27 -22.80
C MET A 1 15.31 -21.06 -22.02
N ASP A 2 15.21 -21.20 -20.70
CA ASP A 2 14.74 -20.17 -19.79
C ASP A 2 15.63 -18.92 -19.84
N GLU A 3 15.05 -17.80 -20.28
CA GLU A 3 15.58 -16.45 -20.05
C GLU A 3 14.90 -15.77 -18.84
N HIS A 4 14.19 -16.56 -18.02
CA HIS A 4 13.71 -16.14 -16.69
C HIS A 4 14.83 -16.32 -15.67
N SER A 5 15.99 -15.71 -15.90
CA SER A 5 16.98 -15.56 -14.84
C SER A 5 16.58 -14.39 -13.96
N ASP A 6 16.60 -14.65 -12.66
CA ASP A 6 16.40 -13.77 -11.53
C ASP A 6 17.31 -12.51 -11.56
N ILE A 7 17.08 -11.59 -12.51
CA ILE A 7 17.88 -10.36 -12.66
C ILE A 7 17.28 -9.19 -11.85
N PHE A 8 16.04 -9.32 -11.38
CA PHE A 8 15.43 -8.30 -10.52
C PHE A 8 15.52 -8.64 -9.02
N SER A 9 16.39 -9.55 -8.60
CA SER A 9 16.72 -9.73 -7.18
C SER A 9 17.67 -8.62 -6.70
N TYR A 10 17.11 -7.53 -6.16
CA TYR A 10 17.79 -6.59 -5.26
C TYR A 10 18.88 -5.60 -5.76
N PRO A 11 19.38 -5.51 -7.02
CA PRO A 11 20.58 -4.70 -7.26
C PRO A 11 20.28 -3.19 -7.29
N LEU A 12 19.04 -2.79 -7.59
CA LEU A 12 18.60 -1.38 -7.54
C LEU A 12 18.37 -0.85 -6.10
N LEU A 13 18.31 -1.74 -5.10
CA LEU A 13 18.39 -1.36 -3.68
C LEU A 13 19.82 -1.48 -3.14
N ILE A 14 20.78 -1.86 -3.99
CA ILE A 14 22.20 -1.99 -3.69
C ILE A 14 22.98 -1.32 -4.84
N GLU A 15 22.58 -0.10 -5.22
CA GLU A 15 23.58 0.79 -5.81
C GLU A 15 24.50 1.18 -4.63
N GLU A 16 25.81 0.91 -4.73
CA GLU A 16 26.77 1.10 -3.63
C GLU A 16 26.75 2.54 -3.08
N ASP A 17 26.38 3.51 -3.91
CA ASP A 17 26.24 4.93 -3.57
C ASP A 17 25.01 5.23 -2.68
N ARG A 18 23.98 4.38 -2.69
CA ARG A 18 22.77 4.50 -1.87
C ARG A 18 22.83 3.69 -0.58
N LEU A 19 23.79 2.76 -0.46
CA LEU A 19 23.99 1.91 0.71
C LEU A 19 24.10 2.70 2.04
N PRO A 20 24.86 3.81 2.12
CA PRO A 20 24.98 4.59 3.35
C PRO A 20 23.64 5.22 3.79
N ALA A 21 22.84 5.69 2.82
CA ALA A 21 21.52 6.26 3.08
C ALA A 21 20.54 5.17 3.56
N LEU A 22 20.56 3.99 2.94
CA LEU A 22 19.77 2.83 3.37
C LEU A 22 20.16 2.34 4.77
N THR A 23 21.46 2.23 5.08
CA THR A 23 21.91 1.87 6.44
C THR A 23 21.51 2.89 7.51
N THR A 24 21.31 4.15 7.11
CA THR A 24 20.85 5.21 8.02
C THR A 24 19.32 5.17 8.22
N VAL A 25 18.57 4.89 7.16
CA VAL A 25 17.09 4.96 7.14
C VAL A 25 16.43 3.66 7.62
N LEU A 26 16.96 2.50 7.25
CA LEU A 26 16.37 1.20 7.59
C LEU A 26 16.20 0.96 9.10
N PRO A 27 17.17 1.30 9.98
CA PRO A 27 16.99 1.18 11.43
C PRO A 27 15.90 2.11 11.98
N GLN A 28 15.68 3.27 11.36
CA GLN A 28 14.61 4.20 11.75
C GLN A 28 13.25 3.66 11.33
N ILE A 29 13.15 3.11 10.11
CA ILE A 29 11.97 2.40 9.62
C ILE A 29 11.66 1.19 10.52
N ALA A 30 12.68 0.42 10.92
CA ALA A 30 12.50 -0.75 11.77
C ALA A 30 12.01 -0.41 13.19
N LYS A 31 12.30 0.79 13.69
CA LYS A 31 11.80 1.26 15.00
C LYS A 31 10.32 1.62 14.98
N VAL A 32 9.84 2.19 13.88
CA VAL A 32 8.43 2.63 13.70
C VAL A 32 7.53 1.51 13.18
N TRP A 33 8.10 0.59 12.41
CA TRP A 33 7.38 -0.53 11.81
C TRP A 33 7.51 -1.76 12.71
N HIS A 34 6.68 -1.81 13.75
CA HIS A 34 6.69 -2.87 14.75
C HIS A 34 6.44 -4.29 14.20
N LYS A 35 6.04 -4.42 12.94
CA LYS A 35 5.68 -5.71 12.31
C LYS A 35 6.46 -6.01 11.04
N ASN A 36 7.44 -6.90 11.22
CA ASN A 36 7.99 -7.86 10.26
C ASN A 36 8.67 -7.24 9.03
N ILE A 37 9.93 -7.62 8.77
CA ILE A 37 10.68 -7.37 7.52
C ILE A 37 9.80 -7.68 6.29
N TRP A 38 8.88 -8.64 6.43
CA TRP A 38 7.88 -9.00 5.44
C TRP A 38 7.01 -7.84 4.94
N SER A 39 6.58 -6.94 5.82
CA SER A 39 5.71 -5.83 5.45
C SER A 39 6.43 -4.79 4.61
N PHE A 40 7.69 -4.51 4.96
CA PHE A 40 8.57 -3.66 4.18
C PHE A 40 8.93 -4.30 2.84
N TYR A 41 9.17 -5.61 2.82
CA TYR A 41 9.36 -6.38 1.59
C TYR A 41 8.12 -6.29 0.67
N ARG A 42 6.91 -6.42 1.23
CA ARG A 42 5.65 -6.24 0.50
C ARG A 42 5.53 -4.82 -0.04
N PHE A 43 5.88 -3.80 0.72
CA PHE A 43 5.89 -2.42 0.23
C PHE A 43 6.81 -2.27 -0.98
N LEU A 44 8.07 -2.70 -0.85
CA LEU A 44 9.05 -2.64 -1.92
C LEU A 44 8.58 -3.40 -3.16
N LYS A 45 8.05 -4.62 -2.99
CA LYS A 45 7.48 -5.41 -4.09
C LYS A 45 6.28 -4.72 -4.75
N GLY A 46 5.42 -4.10 -3.94
CA GLY A 46 4.27 -3.33 -4.41
C GLY A 46 4.66 -2.13 -5.27
N VAL A 47 5.77 -1.45 -4.94
CA VAL A 47 6.18 -0.22 -5.67
C VAL A 47 7.12 -0.42 -6.86
N ARG A 48 7.79 -1.59 -6.98
CA ARG A 48 8.95 -1.80 -7.88
C ARG A 48 8.63 -2.03 -9.37
N SER A 49 7.36 -2.18 -9.76
CA SER A 49 7.08 -2.78 -11.07
C SER A 49 6.93 -1.75 -12.20
N ASP A 50 7.68 -1.96 -13.29
CA ASP A 50 7.45 -1.33 -14.61
C ASP A 50 6.11 -1.77 -15.22
N TYR A 51 5.61 -2.93 -14.79
CA TYR A 51 4.30 -3.47 -15.12
C TYR A 51 3.47 -3.71 -13.86
N ILE A 52 2.55 -2.80 -13.56
CA ILE A 52 1.73 -2.90 -12.34
C ILE A 52 0.67 -3.99 -12.55
N THR A 53 0.50 -4.86 -11.55
CA THR A 53 -0.50 -5.94 -11.52
C THR A 53 -1.39 -5.84 -10.29
N ILE A 54 -2.44 -6.67 -10.23
CA ILE A 54 -3.27 -6.79 -9.04
C ILE A 54 -2.47 -7.26 -7.82
N ASP A 55 -1.44 -8.09 -8.02
CA ASP A 55 -0.58 -8.55 -6.93
C ASP A 55 0.21 -7.39 -6.32
N ASN A 56 0.68 -6.44 -7.14
CA ASN A 56 1.33 -5.24 -6.62
C ASN A 56 0.37 -4.39 -5.79
N PHE A 57 -0.90 -4.28 -6.22
CA PHE A 57 -1.94 -3.64 -5.43
C PHE A 57 -2.19 -4.34 -4.09
N LEU A 58 -2.26 -5.68 -4.09
CA LEU A 58 -2.44 -6.47 -2.87
C LEU A 58 -1.23 -6.37 -1.94
N ASP A 59 -0.01 -6.33 -2.50
CA ASP A 59 1.22 -6.09 -1.73
C ASP A 59 1.17 -4.74 -0.99
N LEU A 60 0.64 -3.69 -1.63
CA LEU A 60 0.41 -2.39 -0.99
C LEU A 60 -0.72 -2.44 0.06
N MET A 61 -1.74 -3.28 -0.14
CA MET A 61 -2.78 -3.50 0.88
C MET A 61 -2.23 -4.19 2.12
N PHE A 62 -1.44 -5.25 1.95
CA PHE A 62 -0.77 -5.93 3.07
C PHE A 62 0.20 -5.00 3.79
N THR A 63 0.86 -4.12 3.04
CA THR A 63 1.69 -3.06 3.61
C THR A 63 0.87 -2.15 4.52
N LEU A 64 -0.27 -1.63 4.05
CA LEU A 64 -1.14 -0.76 4.85
C LEU A 64 -1.62 -1.46 6.13
N GLU A 65 -2.10 -2.69 6.00
CA GLU A 65 -2.63 -3.47 7.13
C GLU A 65 -1.57 -3.71 8.20
N SER A 66 -0.29 -3.77 7.82
CA SER A 66 0.81 -4.03 8.75
C SER A 66 1.17 -2.86 9.67
N PHE A 67 0.70 -1.64 9.40
CA PHE A 67 0.83 -0.51 10.33
C PHE A 67 -0.02 -0.70 11.59
N TYR A 68 -0.95 -1.65 11.56
CA TYR A 68 -1.94 -1.87 12.59
C TYR A 68 -1.77 -3.23 13.25
N ASP A 69 -2.38 -3.37 14.43
CA ASP A 69 -2.37 -4.63 15.12
C ASP A 69 -3.24 -5.70 14.47
N ASN A 70 -2.96 -6.97 14.77
CA ASN A 70 -3.74 -8.08 14.23
C ASN A 70 -5.19 -7.90 14.67
N ASN A 71 -6.14 -8.23 13.80
CA ASN A 71 -7.58 -8.09 14.04
C ASN A 71 -8.07 -6.64 14.21
N THR A 72 -7.27 -5.63 13.85
CA THR A 72 -7.77 -4.25 13.76
C THR A 72 -8.88 -4.18 12.71
N SER A 73 -10.00 -3.54 13.05
CA SER A 73 -11.11 -3.37 12.12
C SER A 73 -10.71 -2.47 10.94
N THR A 74 -11.18 -2.80 9.73
CA THR A 74 -10.97 -1.97 8.54
C THR A 74 -11.52 -0.55 8.70
N GLU A 75 -12.58 -0.37 9.50
CA GLU A 75 -13.11 0.97 9.83
C GLU A 75 -12.13 1.80 10.67
N ILE A 76 -11.45 1.15 11.62
CA ILE A 76 -10.42 1.80 12.44
C ILE A 76 -9.22 2.16 11.57
N MET A 77 -8.74 1.24 10.73
CA MET A 77 -7.63 1.51 9.80
C MET A 77 -7.96 2.69 8.88
N LYS A 78 -9.19 2.73 8.34
CA LYS A 78 -9.66 3.85 7.50
C LYS A 78 -9.64 5.17 8.25
N LEU A 79 -10.20 5.19 9.45
CA LEU A 79 -10.28 6.39 10.26
C LEU A 79 -8.89 6.91 10.60
N VAL A 80 -8.04 6.07 11.19
CA VAL A 80 -6.71 6.45 11.67
C VAL A 80 -5.82 6.91 10.50
N SER A 81 -5.75 6.14 9.41
CA SER A 81 -4.98 6.54 8.23
C SER A 81 -5.43 7.87 7.66
N SER A 82 -6.76 8.11 7.61
CA SER A 82 -7.31 9.37 7.11
C SER A 82 -6.98 10.56 8.01
N VAL A 83 -7.00 10.38 9.33
CA VAL A 83 -6.73 11.47 10.30
C VAL A 83 -5.25 11.82 10.35
N ILE A 84 -4.36 10.83 10.24
CA ILE A 84 -2.91 11.04 10.28
C ILE A 84 -2.43 11.85 9.06
N VAL A 85 -2.99 11.56 7.89
CA VAL A 85 -2.44 12.04 6.60
C VAL A 85 -3.20 13.25 6.06
N ALA A 86 -4.48 13.42 6.38
CA ALA A 86 -5.27 14.49 5.80
C ALA A 86 -4.94 15.88 6.37
N GLU A 87 -4.87 16.87 5.49
CA GLU A 87 -4.72 18.29 5.86
C GLU A 87 -6.07 19.00 5.99
N SER A 88 -7.15 18.38 5.50
CA SER A 88 -8.50 18.97 5.51
C SER A 88 -9.59 17.92 5.68
N LYS A 89 -10.79 18.36 6.10
CA LYS A 89 -11.99 17.51 6.17
C LYS A 89 -12.37 16.91 4.81
N ALA A 90 -12.08 17.61 3.71
CA ALA A 90 -12.32 17.09 2.37
C ALA A 90 -11.37 15.93 2.05
N ASP A 91 -10.10 16.03 2.47
CA ASP A 91 -9.11 14.98 2.20
C ASP A 91 -9.34 13.74 3.07
N VAL A 92 -9.81 13.92 4.31
CA VAL A 92 -10.29 12.80 5.14
C VAL A 92 -11.31 11.97 4.37
N LYS A 93 -12.32 12.62 3.78
CA LYS A 93 -13.36 11.92 3.00
C LYS A 93 -12.77 11.19 1.80
N LYS A 94 -11.87 11.83 1.04
CA LYS A 94 -11.21 11.20 -0.12
C LYS A 94 -10.40 9.97 0.27
N ILE A 95 -9.63 10.03 1.36
CA ILE A 95 -8.82 8.92 1.85
C ILE A 95 -9.72 7.77 2.34
N GLN A 96 -10.79 8.08 3.07
CA GLN A 96 -11.75 7.05 3.51
C GLN A 96 -12.46 6.38 2.33
N GLU A 97 -12.82 7.14 1.29
CA GLU A 97 -13.39 6.61 0.06
C GLU A 97 -12.40 5.71 -0.67
N LEU A 98 -11.18 6.20 -0.92
CA LEU A 98 -10.06 5.41 -1.48
C LEU A 98 -9.93 4.07 -0.77
N LEU A 99 -9.78 4.09 0.55
CA LEU A 99 -9.59 2.88 1.34
C LEU A 99 -10.81 1.96 1.34
N THR A 100 -12.02 2.50 1.25
CA THR A 100 -13.25 1.71 1.12
C THR A 100 -13.24 0.87 -0.15
N TYR A 101 -12.84 1.46 -1.29
CA TYR A 101 -12.67 0.71 -2.52
C TYR A 101 -11.50 -0.28 -2.43
N CYS A 102 -10.39 0.11 -1.80
CA CYS A 102 -9.24 -0.77 -1.68
C CYS A 102 -9.55 -2.03 -0.84
N PHE A 103 -10.20 -1.89 0.32
CA PHE A 103 -10.62 -3.03 1.14
C PHE A 103 -11.68 -3.89 0.45
N ARG A 104 -12.53 -3.33 -0.41
CA ARG A 104 -13.47 -4.11 -1.22
C ARG A 104 -12.75 -5.07 -2.15
N ILE A 105 -11.81 -4.56 -2.95
CA ILE A 105 -11.01 -5.40 -3.87
C ILE A 105 -10.30 -6.49 -3.07
N ARG A 106 -9.60 -6.11 -1.99
CA ARG A 106 -8.85 -7.06 -1.14
C ARG A 106 -9.76 -8.16 -0.61
N ASN A 107 -10.95 -7.82 -0.11
CA ASN A 107 -11.89 -8.80 0.43
C ASN A 107 -12.47 -9.71 -0.67
N GLU A 108 -12.84 -9.16 -1.82
CA GLU A 108 -13.35 -9.97 -2.94
C GLU A 108 -12.28 -10.95 -3.45
N VAL A 109 -11.03 -10.52 -3.58
CA VAL A 109 -9.92 -11.41 -3.94
C VAL A 109 -9.68 -12.46 -2.86
N ALA A 110 -9.65 -12.07 -1.58
CA ALA A 110 -9.41 -12.99 -0.47
C ALA A 110 -10.51 -14.08 -0.32
N HIS A 111 -11.75 -13.77 -0.70
CA HIS A 111 -12.87 -14.70 -0.68
C HIS A 111 -13.03 -15.52 -1.97
N GLY A 112 -12.05 -15.49 -2.88
CA GLY A 112 -12.09 -16.24 -4.14
C GLY A 112 -13.14 -15.71 -5.13
N GLY A 113 -13.47 -14.42 -5.04
CA GLY A 113 -14.39 -13.74 -5.93
C GLY A 113 -13.76 -13.38 -7.27
N THR A 114 -13.95 -12.15 -7.71
CA THR A 114 -13.51 -11.70 -9.04
C THR A 114 -11.98 -11.63 -9.15
N ASN A 115 -11.43 -12.24 -10.20
CA ASN A 115 -10.04 -12.03 -10.61
C ASN A 115 -9.91 -10.68 -11.32
N TYR A 116 -9.59 -9.65 -10.55
CA TYR A 116 -9.39 -8.30 -11.07
C TYR A 116 -8.08 -8.14 -11.86
N ARG A 117 -8.15 -7.45 -12.98
CA ARG A 117 -7.01 -6.86 -13.70
C ARG A 117 -6.87 -5.39 -13.32
N LEU A 118 -5.69 -4.82 -13.50
CA LEU A 118 -5.40 -3.44 -13.06
C LEU A 118 -6.26 -2.36 -13.74
N TYR A 119 -6.66 -2.59 -14.98
CA TYR A 119 -7.51 -1.67 -15.74
C TYR A 119 -8.99 -1.96 -15.59
N ASP A 120 -9.34 -2.92 -14.72
CA ASP A 120 -10.73 -3.16 -14.39
C ASP A 120 -11.27 -2.05 -13.50
N TYR A 121 -12.60 -1.99 -13.50
CA TYR A 121 -13.38 -1.07 -12.71
C TYR A 121 -13.93 -1.79 -11.50
N VAL A 122 -13.75 -1.20 -10.31
CA VAL A 122 -14.41 -1.70 -9.11
C VAL A 122 -15.90 -1.44 -9.22
N PRO A 123 -16.76 -2.48 -9.10
CA PRO A 123 -18.19 -2.29 -9.15
C PRO A 123 -18.65 -1.39 -8.01
N LYS A 124 -19.48 -0.42 -8.38
CA LYS A 124 -20.14 0.52 -7.49
C LYS A 124 -21.22 -0.20 -6.67
N LYS A 125 -21.33 0.09 -5.37
CA LYS A 125 -22.49 -0.31 -4.56
C LYS A 125 -23.64 0.69 -4.73
N GLN A 126 -24.87 0.24 -4.53
CA GLN A 126 -26.09 1.05 -4.74
C GLN A 126 -26.08 2.41 -4.02
N ASN A 127 -25.36 2.52 -2.89
CA ASN A 127 -25.33 3.73 -2.06
C ASN A 127 -24.13 4.65 -2.32
N GLU A 128 -23.29 4.37 -3.32
CA GLU A 128 -22.13 5.21 -3.63
C GLU A 128 -22.53 6.34 -4.58
N LEU A 129 -21.91 7.51 -4.48
CA LEU A 129 -22.23 8.66 -5.34
C LEU A 129 -21.44 8.62 -6.66
N GLN A 130 -20.20 8.14 -6.64
CA GLN A 130 -19.31 8.16 -7.79
C GLN A 130 -19.47 6.93 -8.70
N ASP A 131 -19.14 7.09 -9.99
CA ASP A 131 -19.03 5.97 -10.94
C ASP A 131 -17.89 5.02 -10.57
N LYS A 132 -17.85 3.86 -11.24
CA LYS A 132 -16.84 2.82 -11.02
C LYS A 132 -15.42 3.41 -11.04
N LEU A 133 -14.58 3.04 -10.06
CA LEU A 133 -13.19 3.49 -9.98
C LEU A 133 -12.25 2.49 -10.64
N LEU A 134 -11.30 3.00 -11.41
CA LEU A 134 -10.22 2.19 -11.99
C LEU A 134 -9.25 1.73 -10.90
N ILE A 135 -8.92 0.44 -10.90
CA ILE A 135 -8.00 -0.14 -9.89
C ILE A 135 -6.63 0.52 -9.94
N ILE A 136 -6.12 0.89 -11.12
CA ILE A 136 -4.85 1.63 -11.24
C ILE A 136 -4.85 2.97 -10.47
N LYS A 137 -5.99 3.68 -10.39
CA LYS A 137 -6.09 4.92 -9.61
C LYS A 137 -6.01 4.63 -8.11
N LEU A 138 -6.64 3.54 -7.68
CA LEU A 138 -6.60 3.07 -6.29
C LEU A 138 -5.19 2.63 -5.91
N TYR A 139 -4.46 1.95 -6.80
CA TYR A 139 -3.06 1.60 -6.62
C TYR A 139 -2.19 2.83 -6.34
N TRP A 140 -2.28 3.87 -7.17
CA TRP A 140 -1.49 5.09 -6.97
C TRP A 140 -1.86 5.83 -5.69
N GLY A 141 -3.16 5.92 -5.38
CA GLY A 141 -3.63 6.50 -4.12
C GLY A 141 -3.09 5.75 -2.90
N LEU A 142 -3.16 4.42 -2.93
CA LEU A 142 -2.69 3.56 -1.84
C LEU A 142 -1.16 3.61 -1.68
N LYS A 143 -0.41 3.66 -2.79
CA LYS A 143 1.05 3.85 -2.77
C LYS A 143 1.41 5.14 -2.03
N ASN A 144 0.78 6.26 -2.39
CA ASN A 144 1.04 7.54 -1.77
C ASN A 144 0.66 7.55 -0.29
N LEU A 145 -0.48 6.96 0.05
CA LEU A 145 -0.92 6.85 1.45
C LEU A 145 0.09 6.06 2.30
N ASN A 146 0.57 4.91 1.81
CA ASN A 146 1.58 4.13 2.51
C ASN A 146 2.87 4.95 2.73
N ILE A 147 3.34 5.68 1.70
CA ILE A 147 4.52 6.55 1.82
C ILE A 147 4.30 7.62 2.91
N GLN A 148 3.14 8.27 2.93
CA GLN A 148 2.81 9.31 3.90
C GLN A 148 2.74 8.76 5.33
N LEU A 149 2.16 7.58 5.53
CA LEU A 149 2.11 6.92 6.85
C LEU A 149 3.51 6.51 7.33
N ILE A 150 4.35 5.97 6.44
CA ILE A 150 5.75 5.65 6.76
C ILE A 150 6.50 6.91 7.18
N TYR A 151 6.38 7.97 6.39
CA TYR A 151 7.04 9.25 6.66
C TYR A 151 6.58 9.85 7.98
N TYR A 152 5.27 9.84 8.25
CA TYR A 152 4.70 10.28 9.54
C TYR A 152 5.27 9.47 10.71
N GLY A 153 5.36 8.14 10.57
CA GLY A 153 5.97 7.28 11.57
C GLY A 153 7.41 7.66 11.88
N ILE A 154 8.23 7.87 10.84
CA ILE A 154 9.65 8.27 10.98
C ILE A 154 9.79 9.60 11.72
N LEU A 155 8.97 10.61 11.40
CA LEU A 155 9.10 11.94 11.99
C LEU A 155 8.73 12.01 13.47
N ASN A 156 7.75 11.21 13.90
CA ASN A 156 7.18 11.30 15.25
C ASN A 156 7.81 10.34 16.26
N PHE A 157 8.79 9.52 15.86
CA PHE A 157 9.49 8.56 16.72
C PHE A 157 10.75 9.14 17.41
N LYS A 158 10.73 10.44 17.72
CA LYS A 158 11.81 11.13 18.44
C LYS A 158 11.76 10.84 19.94
#